data_AF-A0ABD0N3F3-F1
#
_entry.id   AF-A0ABD0N3F3-F1
#
_cell.length_a   1.000
_cell.length_b   1.000
_cell.length_c   1.000
_cell.angle_alpha   90.00
_cell.angle_beta   90.00
_cell.angle_gamma   90.00
#
_symmetry.space_group_name_H-M   'P 1'
#
loop_
_entity.id
_entity.type
_entity.pdbx_description
1 polymer ?
#
loop_
_entity_poly.entity_id
_entity_poly.type
_entity_poly.pdbx_seq_one_letter_code
_entity_poly.pdbx_strand_id
1 'polypeptide(L)' 'TCEAGVLECDSVPGCHVDGSWGQWAPWSECSAPCGGGVKIRTRECDNPAPQSGGRECTGSGRQQKACNTQDCTGG' A
#
# COMPACT_ATOMS: atom_id res chain seq x y z
N THR A 1 -8.61 10.58 -22.27
CA THR A 1 -9.67 11.56 -21.98
C THR A 1 -10.20 11.33 -20.57
N CYS A 2 -10.97 12.26 -19.99
CA CYS A 2 -11.63 12.01 -18.71
C CYS A 2 -13.03 11.46 -18.98
N GLU A 3 -13.24 10.17 -18.72
CA GLU A 3 -14.55 9.53 -18.84
C GLU A 3 -15.01 9.10 -17.45
N ALA A 4 -16.22 9.51 -17.07
CA ALA A 4 -16.81 9.23 -15.75
C ALA A 4 -15.92 9.63 -14.54
N GLY A 5 -15.05 10.62 -14.69
CA GLY A 5 -14.14 11.08 -13.63
C GLY A 5 -12.82 10.31 -13.54
N VAL A 6 -12.60 9.34 -14.42
CA VAL A 6 -11.35 8.59 -14.54
C VAL A 6 -10.55 9.18 -15.71
N LEU A 7 -9.29 9.55 -15.44
CA LEU A 7 -8.34 9.92 -16.48
C LEU A 7 -7.89 8.62 -17.18
N GLU A 8 -8.33 8.41 -18.41
CA GLU A 8 -7.86 7.32 -19.26
C GLU A 8 -6.84 7.87 -20.26
N CYS A 9 -5.57 7.47 -20.12
CA CYS A 9 -4.50 7.93 -21.02
C CYS A 9 -4.32 7.05 -22.27
N ASP A 10 -5.03 5.92 -22.39
CA ASP A 10 -4.74 4.89 -23.40
C ASP A 10 -4.92 5.32 -24.86
N SER A 11 -5.71 6.36 -25.11
CA SER A 11 -6.02 6.87 -26.45
C SER A 11 -5.20 8.11 -26.86
N VAL A 12 -4.31 8.61 -25.99
CA VAL A 12 -3.57 9.86 -26.23
C VAL A 12 -2.05 9.62 -26.29
N PRO A 13 -1.42 9.75 -27.47
CA PRO A 13 0.04 9.59 -27.59
C PRO A 13 0.81 10.55 -26.68
N GLY A 14 1.65 10.00 -25.79
CA GLY A 14 2.44 10.77 -24.81
C GLY A 14 1.74 11.03 -23.47
N CYS A 15 0.46 10.67 -23.34
CA CYS A 15 -0.24 10.65 -22.06
C CYS A 15 0.18 9.40 -21.30
N HIS A 16 0.78 9.59 -20.13
CA HIS A 16 1.06 8.52 -19.19
C HIS A 16 0.57 8.97 -17.81
N VAL A 17 0.12 8.01 -17.02
CA VAL A 17 -0.25 8.25 -15.62
C VAL A 17 0.78 7.57 -14.77
N ASP A 18 1.54 8.34 -14.01
CA ASP A 18 2.43 7.78 -12.99
C ASP A 18 1.56 7.24 -11.84
N GLY A 19 1.88 6.02 -11.40
CA GLY A 19 1.21 5.36 -10.30
C GLY A 19 1.41 6.12 -9.00
N SER A 20 0.36 6.22 -8.20
CA SER A 20 0.43 6.77 -6.85
C SER A 20 -0.17 5.82 -5.84
N TRP A 21 0.40 5.87 -4.64
CA TRP A 21 0.01 4.99 -3.55
C TRP A 21 -1.43 5.26 -3.13
N GLY A 22 -2.23 4.19 -3.10
CA GLY A 22 -3.49 4.14 -2.40
C GLY A 22 -3.32 4.30 -0.88
N GLN A 23 -4.47 4.32 -0.21
CA GLN A 23 -4.47 4.35 1.25
C GLN A 23 -3.88 3.06 1.81
N TRP A 24 -3.26 3.16 2.97
CA TRP A 24 -2.83 1.98 3.70
C TRP A 24 -4.05 1.20 4.18
N ALA A 25 -4.03 -0.10 3.94
CA ALA A 25 -4.91 -1.03 4.60
C ALA A 25 -4.73 -0.95 6.14
N PRO A 26 -5.76 -1.36 6.91
CA PRO A 26 -5.63 -1.52 8.35
C PRO A 26 -4.43 -2.42 8.70
N TRP A 27 -3.86 -2.20 9.89
CA TRP A 27 -2.86 -3.12 10.40
C TRP A 27 -3.49 -4.49 10.65
N SER A 28 -2.74 -5.55 10.31
CA SER A 28 -3.04 -6.90 10.75
C SER A 28 -3.04 -6.98 12.27
N GLU A 29 -3.62 -8.07 12.78
CA GLU A 29 -3.39 -8.47 14.17
C GLU A 29 -1.89 -8.68 14.42
N CYS A 30 -1.50 -8.51 15.69
CA CYS A 30 -0.13 -8.76 16.11
C CYS A 30 0.16 -10.25 16.08
N SER A 31 1.30 -10.65 15.53
CA SER A 31 1.69 -12.07 15.42
C SER A 31 1.82 -12.80 16.77
N ALA A 32 2.02 -12.05 17.85
CA ALA A 32 2.12 -12.59 19.20
C ALA A 32 1.33 -11.71 20.17
N PRO A 33 0.64 -12.28 21.17
CA PRO A 33 -0.12 -11.52 22.17
C PRO A 33 0.77 -10.85 23.22
N CYS A 34 2.02 -11.29 23.37
CA CYS A 34 3.05 -10.77 24.28
C CYS A 34 4.43 -11.26 23.79
N GLY A 35 5.51 -10.85 24.47
CA GLY A 35 6.88 -11.29 24.17
C GLY A 35 7.49 -10.67 22.93
N GLY A 36 6.85 -9.66 22.35
CA GLY A 36 7.25 -9.05 21.09
C GLY A 36 6.67 -9.80 19.89
N GLY A 37 5.64 -9.21 19.29
CA GLY A 37 5.08 -9.62 18.01
C GLY A 37 5.27 -8.54 16.95
N VAL A 38 4.71 -8.83 15.79
CA VAL A 38 4.79 -7.95 14.64
C VAL A 38 3.45 -7.86 13.94
N LYS A 39 3.07 -6.63 13.58
CA LYS A 39 1.91 -6.36 12.73
C LYS A 39 2.34 -5.77 11.40
N ILE A 40 1.57 -6.06 10.37
CA ILE A 40 1.86 -5.71 8.98
C ILE A 40 0.69 -4.93 8.42
N ARG A 41 0.96 -3.97 7.54
CA ARG A 41 -0.07 -3.36 6.69
C ARG A 41 0.46 -3.27 5.27
N THR A 42 -0.46 -3.23 4.31
CA THR A 42 -0.15 -3.11 2.89
C THR A 42 -0.88 -1.92 2.28
N ARG A 43 -0.41 -1.46 1.12
CA ARG A 43 -1.06 -0.47 0.27
C ARG A 43 -0.79 -0.86 -1.17
N GLU A 44 -1.67 -0.44 -2.06
CA GLU A 44 -1.58 -0.74 -3.49
C GLU A 44 -1.21 0.51 -4.29
N CYS A 45 -0.62 0.33 -5.46
CA CYS A 45 -0.27 1.41 -6.37
C CYS A 45 -1.44 1.66 -7.33
N ASP A 46 -2.56 2.10 -6.80
CA ASP A 46 -3.86 2.09 -7.47
C ASP A 46 -4.58 3.44 -7.45
N ASN A 47 -3.98 4.49 -6.87
CA ASN A 47 -4.65 5.77 -6.67
C ASN A 47 -3.84 6.99 -7.19
N PRO A 48 -3.67 7.14 -8.52
CA PRO A 48 -4.13 6.22 -9.57
C PRO A 48 -3.16 5.08 -9.86
N ALA A 49 -3.64 4.04 -10.53
CA ALA A 49 -2.78 2.99 -11.09
C ALA A 49 -1.93 3.56 -12.24
N PRO A 50 -0.70 3.06 -12.44
CA PRO A 50 0.12 3.47 -13.56
C PRO A 50 -0.53 3.04 -14.89
N GLN A 51 -0.56 3.95 -15.86
CA GLN A 51 -1.16 3.71 -17.18
C GLN A 51 -0.23 4.16 -18.31
N SER A 52 -0.37 3.51 -19.47
CA SER A 52 0.25 3.94 -20.73
C SER A 52 1.77 4.14 -20.62
N GLY A 53 2.44 3.27 -19.86
CA GLY A 53 3.89 3.32 -19.63
C GLY A 53 4.35 4.30 -18.53
N GLY A 54 3.42 4.81 -17.71
CA GLY A 54 3.75 5.59 -16.54
C GLY A 54 4.51 4.80 -15.47
N ARG A 55 5.15 5.52 -14.54
CA ARG A 55 6.05 4.92 -13.54
C ARG A 55 5.27 4.23 -12.44
N GLU A 56 5.80 3.09 -12.00
CA GLU A 56 5.34 2.42 -10.77
C GLU A 56 5.60 3.27 -9.51
N CYS A 57 4.83 2.99 -8.47
CA CYS A 57 4.99 3.70 -7.20
C CYS A 57 6.36 3.46 -6.57
N THR A 58 7.04 4.54 -6.17
CA THR A 58 8.33 4.44 -5.50
C THR A 58 8.16 4.12 -4.01
N GLY A 59 8.91 3.13 -3.51
CA GLY A 59 8.93 2.70 -2.11
C GLY A 59 8.25 1.35 -1.88
N SER A 60 8.08 0.97 -0.61
CA SER A 60 7.45 -0.32 -0.26
C SER A 60 5.92 -0.20 -0.20
N GLY A 61 5.23 -1.19 -0.77
CA GLY A 61 3.79 -1.42 -0.60
C GLY A 61 3.46 -2.19 0.68
N ARG A 62 4.48 -2.63 1.45
CA ARG A 62 4.33 -3.37 2.70
C ARG A 62 5.10 -2.67 3.82
N GLN A 63 4.43 -2.48 4.96
CA GLN A 63 5.05 -1.93 6.17
C GLN A 63 4.88 -2.90 7.33
N GLN A 64 5.89 -2.93 8.20
CA GLN A 64 5.94 -3.79 9.37
C GLN A 64 6.23 -2.94 10.61
N LYS A 65 5.62 -3.26 11.75
CA LYS A 65 5.86 -2.59 13.04
C LYS A 65 5.80 -3.59 14.18
N ALA A 66 6.71 -3.47 15.14
CA ALA A 66 6.67 -4.22 16.39
C ALA A 66 5.38 -3.89 17.18
N CYS A 67 4.83 -4.90 17.85
CA CYS A 67 3.66 -4.79 18.72
C CYS A 67 3.78 -5.79 19.87
N ASN A 68 2.95 -5.61 20.89
CA ASN A 68 2.86 -6.51 22.05
C ASN A 68 4.22 -6.85 22.68
N THR A 69 5.06 -5.82 22.88
CA THR A 69 6.43 -5.96 23.40
C THR A 69 6.49 -6.13 24.91
N GLN A 70 5.35 -6.15 25.60
CA GLN A 70 5.26 -6.55 27.00
C GLN A 70 5.68 -8.00 27.17
N ASP A 71 6.32 -8.33 28.30
CA ASP A 71 6.64 -9.71 28.65
C ASP A 71 5.38 -10.58 28.73
N CYS A 72 5.53 -11.86 28.39
CA CYS A 72 4.49 -12.84 28.62
C CYS A 72 4.51 -13.23 30.11
N THR A 73 3.51 -12.79 30.87
CA THR A 73 3.34 -13.23 32.26
C THR A 73 2.74 -14.64 32.28
N GLY A 74 3.57 -15.67 32.49
CA GLY A 74 3.11 -17.02 32.83
C GLY A 74 3.95 -18.14 32.22
N GLY A 75 4.93 -18.60 32.99
CA GLY A 75 5.48 -19.96 32.91
C GLY A 75 4.95 -20.78 34.07
#